data_AF-A0AA39DDQ6-F1
#
_entry.id   AF-A0AA39DDQ6-F1
#
_cell.length_a   1.000
_cell.length_b   1.000
_cell.length_c   1.000
_cell.angle_alpha   90.00
_cell.angle_beta   90.00
_cell.angle_gamma   90.00
#
_symmetry.space_group_name_H-M   'P 1'
#
loop_
_entity.id
_entity.type
_entity.pdbx_description
1 polymer ?
#
loop_
_entity_poly.entity_id
_entity_poly.type
_entity_poly.pdbx_seq_one_letter_code
_entity_poly.pdbx_strand_id
1 'polypeptide(L)'
;MACSSRSLLLFSSVRRSQPSIPLISQLVAQKPRSCSLVLRSRGVPLICWNPKKFRARTRSSMAEVTADSGKGKVKVFDSEEEVAVGLAKYTADISNKITKEKSSFTVVLSGGSLIHSLRKLVEAPYIDSIEWGKWHVFWVDERVVPKDHVDSNYKLAYDGFLSKVPIPPGQVYAINDALSAEGAADDYETCLKHLVTNGVLQVSAKTGFPKFDLMLLGMGPDGHVASLFPGHPLVKENKKWVTFIKDSPKPPPERITFTFPVINSSAYIAMVVVGAGKAPAIEATLGKSPNSEVLPVGMVSPEDEMTWFFDKQAASKI
;
A
#
# COMPACT_ATOMS: atom_id res chain seq x y z
N MET A 1 -46.16 -34.36 -54.02
CA MET A 1 -46.05 -33.12 -54.81
C MET A 1 -45.40 -32.07 -53.90
N ALA A 2 -44.06 -31.95 -53.93
CA ALA A 2 -43.29 -30.97 -54.73
C ALA A 2 -43.61 -29.52 -54.30
N CYS A 3 -42.67 -28.63 -53.97
CA CYS A 3 -41.29 -28.53 -54.41
C CYS A 3 -40.41 -27.78 -53.38
N SER A 4 -39.12 -28.15 -53.42
CA SER A 4 -37.97 -27.58 -52.70
C SER A 4 -37.45 -26.32 -53.42
N SER A 5 -36.82 -25.40 -52.69
CA SER A 5 -35.81 -24.51 -53.27
C SER A 5 -34.75 -24.15 -52.24
N ARG A 6 -33.58 -24.75 -52.44
CA ARG A 6 -32.28 -24.37 -51.87
C ARG A 6 -31.78 -23.10 -52.56
N SER A 7 -31.04 -22.26 -51.85
CA SER A 7 -30.05 -21.38 -52.47
C SER A 7 -28.76 -21.40 -51.64
N LEU A 8 -27.71 -21.96 -52.24
CA LEU A 8 -26.30 -21.81 -51.89
C LEU A 8 -25.76 -20.57 -52.59
N LEU A 9 -25.05 -19.68 -51.89
CA LEU A 9 -23.98 -18.83 -52.44
C LEU A 9 -23.02 -18.51 -51.27
N LEU A 10 -21.85 -19.15 -51.19
CA LEU A 10 -20.57 -18.81 -51.83
C LEU A 10 -19.68 -17.94 -50.91
N PHE A 11 -18.61 -18.58 -50.43
CA PHE A 11 -17.46 -18.00 -49.75
C PHE A 11 -16.78 -16.93 -50.61
N SER A 12 -16.49 -15.76 -50.04
CA SER A 12 -15.46 -14.86 -50.56
C SER A 12 -14.43 -14.56 -49.48
N SER A 13 -13.26 -15.17 -49.65
CA SER A 13 -12.03 -14.90 -48.92
C SER A 13 -11.49 -13.54 -49.35
N VAL A 14 -11.61 -12.53 -48.49
CA VAL A 14 -10.89 -11.26 -48.66
C VAL A 14 -9.58 -11.35 -47.88
N ARG A 15 -8.50 -11.66 -48.61
CA ARG A 15 -7.12 -11.53 -48.13
C ARG A 15 -6.85 -10.05 -47.89
N ARG A 16 -6.64 -9.65 -46.64
CA ARG A 16 -6.04 -8.34 -46.32
C ARG A 16 -4.53 -8.44 -46.49
N SER A 17 -4.05 -7.71 -47.49
CA SER A 17 -2.64 -7.41 -47.77
C SER A 17 -1.99 -6.68 -46.59
N GLN A 18 -0.87 -7.21 -46.11
CA GLN A 18 0.03 -6.50 -45.19
C GLN A 18 0.84 -5.45 -45.96
N PRO A 19 1.03 -4.23 -45.42
CA PRO A 19 2.03 -3.31 -45.94
C PRO A 19 3.41 -3.63 -45.35
N SER A 20 4.33 -3.94 -46.24
CA SER A 20 5.78 -4.04 -46.04
C SER A 20 6.38 -2.66 -45.69
N ILE A 21 7.08 -2.59 -44.55
CA ILE A 21 7.89 -1.44 -44.14
C ILE A 21 9.38 -1.85 -44.25
N PRO A 22 10.25 -1.01 -44.83
CA PRO A 22 11.59 -1.41 -45.27
C PRO A 22 12.61 -1.50 -44.12
N LEU A 23 13.57 -2.41 -44.31
CA LEU A 23 14.81 -2.54 -43.54
C LEU A 23 15.55 -1.20 -43.45
N ILE A 24 15.84 -0.74 -42.23
CA ILE A 24 16.88 0.26 -41.98
C ILE A 24 18.10 -0.44 -41.37
N SER A 25 19.22 -0.19 -42.06
CA SER A 25 20.59 -0.63 -41.82
C SER A 25 21.04 -0.61 -40.37
N GLN A 26 21.74 -1.69 -40.00
CA GLN A 26 22.64 -1.75 -38.86
C GLN A 26 23.69 -0.64 -38.96
N LEU A 27 23.87 0.14 -37.88
CA LEU A 27 25.05 0.96 -37.66
C LEU A 27 25.71 0.49 -36.37
N VAL A 28 26.82 -0.22 -36.56
CA VAL A 28 27.78 -0.64 -35.54
C VAL A 28 28.51 0.62 -35.07
N ALA A 29 28.24 1.08 -33.85
CA ALA A 29 29.06 2.09 -33.18
C ALA A 29 30.16 1.39 -32.37
N GLN A 30 31.39 1.46 -32.88
CA GLN A 30 32.61 0.96 -32.26
C GLN A 30 32.98 1.79 -31.02
N LYS A 31 33.41 1.11 -29.95
CA LYS A 31 34.10 1.71 -28.79
C LYS A 31 35.42 2.35 -29.23
N PRO A 32 35.76 3.59 -28.81
CA PRO A 32 37.15 4.02 -28.87
C PRO A 32 37.91 3.55 -27.63
N ARG A 33 39.09 2.98 -27.92
CA ARG A 33 40.10 2.53 -26.95
C ARG A 33 40.79 3.73 -26.29
N SER A 34 41.36 3.44 -25.13
CA SER A 34 42.21 4.31 -24.31
C SER A 34 43.28 5.03 -25.10
N CYS A 35 43.43 6.33 -24.86
CA CYS A 35 44.63 7.08 -25.21
C CYS A 35 45.24 7.64 -23.93
N SER A 36 46.34 7.03 -23.50
CA SER A 36 47.22 7.52 -22.44
C SER A 36 48.03 8.70 -22.97
N LEU A 37 47.78 9.91 -22.45
CA LEU A 37 48.66 11.05 -22.64
C LEU A 37 49.32 11.42 -21.30
N VAL A 38 50.63 11.23 -21.26
CA VAL A 38 51.52 11.73 -20.21
C VAL A 38 51.76 13.22 -20.47
N LEU A 39 51.40 14.08 -19.51
CA LEU A 39 51.84 15.47 -19.47
C LEU A 39 52.32 15.81 -18.07
N ARG A 40 53.60 16.14 -18.00
CA ARG A 40 54.33 16.58 -16.79
C ARG A 40 53.99 18.04 -16.45
N SER A 41 53.69 18.23 -15.16
CA SER A 41 54.04 19.35 -14.29
C SER A 41 53.70 20.79 -14.70
N ARG A 42 52.91 21.46 -13.84
CA ARG A 42 53.36 22.63 -13.06
C ARG A 42 52.42 22.84 -11.87
N GLY A 43 53.03 23.10 -10.71
CA GLY A 43 52.40 23.03 -9.40
C GLY A 43 51.44 24.17 -9.09
N VAL A 44 50.43 23.84 -8.28
CA VAL A 44 49.58 24.75 -7.52
C VAL A 44 49.43 24.09 -6.13
N PRO A 45 49.48 24.84 -5.00
CA PRO A 45 49.68 24.23 -3.70
C PRO A 45 48.46 23.40 -3.27
N LEU A 46 48.70 22.13 -2.93
CA LEU A 46 47.75 21.26 -2.26
C LEU A 46 47.57 21.76 -0.82
N ILE A 47 46.39 22.32 -0.55
CA ILE A 47 45.88 22.50 0.81
C ILE A 47 45.66 21.09 1.36
N CYS A 48 46.49 20.68 2.32
CA CYS A 48 46.34 19.43 3.06
C CYS A 48 44.99 19.41 3.79
N TRP A 49 44.03 18.69 3.22
CA TRP A 49 42.77 18.38 3.88
C TRP A 49 43.03 17.30 4.94
N ASN A 50 42.86 17.66 6.21
CA ASN A 50 43.07 16.79 7.36
C ASN A 50 41.73 16.13 7.75
N PRO A 51 41.51 14.82 7.53
CA PRO A 51 40.25 14.16 7.82
C PRO A 51 40.21 13.76 9.30
N LYS A 52 40.32 14.73 10.20
CA LYS A 52 40.15 14.51 11.65
C LYS A 52 39.45 15.71 12.26
N LYS A 53 38.12 15.74 12.11
CA LYS A 53 37.11 16.37 12.99
C LYS A 53 35.89 16.79 12.15
N PHE A 54 35.11 15.82 11.71
CA PHE A 54 33.67 16.01 11.55
C PHE A 54 32.98 14.76 12.07
N ARG A 55 33.07 14.58 13.40
CA ARG A 55 32.13 13.72 14.12
C ARG A 55 30.91 14.61 14.41
N ALA A 56 30.11 14.86 13.38
CA ALA A 56 28.77 15.38 13.58
C ALA A 56 27.98 14.27 14.30
N ARG A 57 28.01 14.35 15.62
CA ARG A 57 27.20 13.55 16.52
C ARG A 57 25.79 14.15 16.48
N THR A 58 25.04 13.93 15.41
CA THR A 58 23.58 14.11 15.46
C THR A 58 22.99 12.90 16.17
N ARG A 59 23.14 12.86 17.50
CA ARG A 59 22.12 12.20 18.33
C ARG A 59 20.96 13.19 18.39
N SER A 60 20.11 13.20 17.37
CA SER A 60 18.70 13.51 17.64
C SER A 60 18.17 12.26 18.31
N SER A 61 18.02 12.28 19.63
CA SER A 61 17.25 11.22 20.29
C SER A 61 15.81 11.41 19.86
N MET A 62 15.35 10.61 18.89
CA MET A 62 13.93 10.44 18.61
C MET A 62 13.27 10.09 19.94
N ALA A 63 12.43 10.99 20.47
CA ALA A 63 11.68 10.74 21.69
C ALA A 63 10.47 9.87 21.34
N GLU A 64 10.72 8.61 20.98
CA GLU A 64 9.67 7.60 20.84
C GLU A 64 9.19 7.18 22.23
N VAL A 65 8.01 7.67 22.63
CA VAL A 65 7.34 7.16 23.83
C VAL A 65 6.52 5.95 23.42
N THR A 66 6.93 4.76 23.87
CA THR A 66 6.17 3.53 23.68
C THR A 66 5.33 3.22 24.91
N ALA A 67 4.01 3.13 24.75
CA ALA A 67 3.09 2.72 25.81
C ALA A 67 2.21 1.54 25.35
N ASP A 68 1.81 0.69 26.28
CA ASP A 68 0.79 -0.35 26.03
C ASP A 68 -0.58 0.21 26.42
N SER A 69 -1.48 0.31 25.43
CA SER A 69 -2.83 0.87 25.61
C SER A 69 -3.88 -0.19 25.93
N GLY A 70 -3.51 -1.47 26.04
CA GLY A 70 -4.46 -2.60 26.05
C GLY A 70 -5.12 -2.86 24.69
N LYS A 71 -4.96 -1.95 23.71
CA LYS A 71 -5.34 -2.08 22.30
C LYS A 71 -4.12 -2.04 21.36
N GLY A 72 -2.96 -2.43 21.87
CA GLY A 72 -1.70 -2.48 21.12
C GLY A 72 -0.66 -1.47 21.59
N LYS A 73 0.51 -1.57 20.96
CA LYS A 73 1.67 -0.70 21.22
C LYS A 73 1.42 0.67 20.61
N VAL A 74 1.58 1.72 21.39
CA VAL A 74 1.44 3.11 20.93
C VAL A 74 2.82 3.73 20.81
N LYS A 75 3.11 4.34 19.66
CA LYS A 75 4.32 5.10 19.38
C LYS A 75 3.93 6.54 19.07
N VAL A 76 4.36 7.46 19.92
CA VAL A 76 4.15 8.91 19.70
C VAL A 76 5.47 9.54 19.28
N PHE A 77 5.43 10.30 18.20
CA PHE A 77 6.57 10.99 17.58
C PHE A 77 6.37 12.51 17.60
N ASP A 78 7.46 13.27 17.52
CA ASP A 78 7.38 14.73 17.62
C ASP A 78 6.74 15.40 16.40
N SER A 79 6.79 14.73 15.24
CA SER A 79 6.29 15.27 13.98
C SER A 79 5.88 14.17 12.99
N GLU A 80 5.13 14.55 11.95
CA GLU A 80 4.83 13.70 10.79
C GLU A 80 6.09 13.14 10.09
N GLU A 81 7.20 13.89 10.13
CA GLU A 81 8.47 13.42 9.57
C GLU A 81 9.04 12.24 10.35
N GLU A 82 9.00 12.32 11.68
CA GLU A 82 9.46 11.22 12.53
C GLU A 82 8.52 10.00 12.47
N VAL A 83 7.20 10.22 12.31
CA VAL A 83 6.26 9.13 12.00
C VAL A 83 6.67 8.40 10.73
N ALA A 84 7.00 9.12 9.66
CA ALA A 84 7.41 8.51 8.40
C ALA A 84 8.71 7.71 8.52
N VAL A 85 9.70 8.24 9.26
CA VAL A 85 10.96 7.53 9.55
C VAL A 85 10.70 6.25 10.35
N GLY A 86 9.89 6.34 11.42
CA GLY A 86 9.52 5.21 12.26
C GLY A 86 8.72 4.15 11.51
N LEU A 87 7.77 4.57 10.67
CA LEU A 87 6.94 3.69 9.85
C LEU A 87 7.77 2.96 8.79
N ALA A 88 8.70 3.64 8.13
CA ALA A 88 9.58 3.01 7.15
C ALA A 88 10.45 1.93 7.81
N LYS A 89 11.04 2.24 8.97
CA LYS A 89 11.80 1.25 9.75
C LYS A 89 10.94 0.04 10.10
N TYR A 90 9.76 0.27 10.68
CA TYR A 90 8.85 -0.79 11.11
C TYR A 90 8.43 -1.69 9.93
N THR A 91 8.04 -1.07 8.82
CA THR A 91 7.60 -1.79 7.62
C THR A 91 8.74 -2.62 7.02
N ALA A 92 9.95 -2.05 6.94
CA ALA A 92 11.14 -2.76 6.48
C ALA A 92 11.51 -3.94 7.38
N ASP A 93 11.45 -3.76 8.70
CA ASP A 93 11.75 -4.80 9.68
C ASP A 93 10.76 -5.98 9.56
N ILE A 94 9.46 -5.70 9.39
CA ILE A 94 8.45 -6.75 9.19
C ILE A 94 8.64 -7.45 7.84
N SER A 95 8.84 -6.69 6.76
CA SER A 95 9.14 -7.26 5.44
C SER A 95 10.33 -8.20 5.54
N ASN A 96 11.46 -7.74 6.08
CA ASN A 96 12.68 -8.53 6.21
C ASN A 96 12.54 -9.74 7.13
N LYS A 97 11.71 -9.65 8.16
CA LYS A 97 11.39 -10.79 9.03
C LYS A 97 10.65 -11.86 8.22
N ILE A 98 9.63 -11.47 7.47
CA ILE A 98 8.74 -12.40 6.78
C ILE A 98 9.41 -12.99 5.55
N THR A 99 10.16 -12.20 4.78
CA THR A 99 10.83 -12.68 3.56
C THR A 99 12.00 -13.63 3.81
N LYS A 100 12.46 -13.77 5.07
CA LYS A 100 13.40 -14.82 5.50
C LYS A 100 12.75 -16.20 5.58
N GLU A 101 11.45 -16.25 5.88
CA GLU A 101 10.70 -17.48 6.12
C GLU A 101 9.76 -17.83 4.97
N LYS A 102 9.26 -16.81 4.26
CA LYS A 102 8.31 -16.92 3.15
C LYS A 102 8.87 -16.31 1.87
N SER A 103 8.42 -16.81 0.73
CA SER A 103 8.74 -16.24 -0.58
C SER A 103 7.90 -15.02 -0.96
N SER A 104 6.86 -14.72 -0.19
CA SER A 104 5.97 -13.57 -0.38
C SER A 104 5.86 -12.74 0.91
N PHE A 105 5.72 -11.43 0.74
CA PHE A 105 5.34 -10.49 1.79
C PHE A 105 4.12 -9.71 1.31
N THR A 106 3.01 -9.90 2.01
CA THR A 106 1.70 -9.36 1.60
C THR A 106 1.38 -8.10 2.41
N VAL A 107 1.35 -6.95 1.74
CA VAL A 107 1.10 -5.65 2.36
C VAL A 107 -0.18 -5.02 1.83
N VAL A 108 -1.02 -4.54 2.74
CA VAL A 108 -2.29 -3.88 2.42
C VAL A 108 -2.18 -2.40 2.76
N LEU A 109 -2.58 -1.53 1.84
CA LEU A 109 -2.52 -0.09 1.96
C LEU A 109 -3.92 0.51 2.11
N SER A 110 -4.03 1.48 3.02
CA SER A 110 -5.10 2.48 3.03
C SER A 110 -4.69 3.71 2.20
N GLY A 111 -5.68 4.48 1.74
CA GLY A 111 -5.44 5.79 1.15
C GLY A 111 -5.11 6.90 2.17
N GLY A 112 -5.27 8.14 1.72
CA GLY A 112 -5.10 9.34 2.56
C GLY A 112 -3.64 9.66 2.88
N SER A 113 -3.40 10.35 4.01
CA SER A 113 -2.07 10.80 4.43
C SER A 113 -1.10 9.66 4.75
N LEU A 114 -1.59 8.43 4.94
CA LEU A 114 -0.76 7.25 5.13
C LEU A 114 0.26 7.09 3.98
N ILE A 115 -0.17 7.30 2.73
CA ILE A 115 0.72 7.13 1.58
C ILE A 115 1.91 8.10 1.64
N HIS A 116 1.67 9.33 2.11
CA HIS A 116 2.76 10.29 2.31
C HIS A 116 3.74 9.82 3.39
N SER A 117 3.27 9.12 4.42
CA SER A 117 4.13 8.55 5.48
C SER A 117 5.04 7.42 4.99
N LEU A 118 4.75 6.81 3.83
CA LEU A 118 5.62 5.80 3.21
C LEU A 118 6.81 6.39 2.45
N ARG A 119 6.89 7.72 2.30
CA ARG A 119 7.96 8.40 1.53
C ARG A 119 9.38 7.99 1.96
N LYS A 120 9.57 7.61 3.22
CA LYS A 120 10.88 7.18 3.71
C LYS A 120 11.30 5.79 3.26
N LEU A 121 10.36 4.93 2.86
CA LEU A 121 10.69 3.61 2.30
C LEU A 121 11.36 3.69 0.92
N VAL A 122 11.17 4.81 0.19
CA VAL A 122 11.77 5.00 -1.13
C VAL A 122 13.16 5.64 -1.06
N GLU A 123 13.66 5.93 0.14
CA GLU A 123 14.98 6.49 0.40
C GLU A 123 15.94 5.40 0.90
N ALA A 124 17.24 5.66 0.84
CA ALA A 124 18.24 4.79 1.46
C ALA A 124 18.08 4.75 3.00
N PRO A 125 18.30 3.60 3.65
CA PRO A 125 18.77 2.34 3.07
C PRO A 125 17.64 1.44 2.53
N TYR A 126 16.37 1.81 2.69
CA TYR A 126 15.23 0.91 2.47
C TYR A 126 15.03 0.56 1.00
N ILE A 127 15.20 1.53 0.10
CA ILE A 127 15.10 1.29 -1.35
C ILE A 127 16.03 0.17 -1.83
N ASP A 128 17.21 0.04 -1.23
CA ASP A 128 18.24 -0.94 -1.62
C ASP A 128 18.22 -2.23 -0.78
N SER A 129 17.67 -2.19 0.44
CA SER A 129 17.74 -3.31 1.41
C SER A 129 16.48 -4.17 1.46
N ILE A 130 15.34 -3.67 0.96
CA ILE A 130 14.08 -4.41 0.92
C ILE A 130 14.05 -5.31 -0.32
N GLU A 131 13.62 -6.56 -0.14
CA GLU A 131 13.37 -7.51 -1.24
C GLU A 131 12.04 -7.21 -1.95
N TRP A 132 11.97 -6.09 -2.70
CA TRP A 132 10.76 -5.63 -3.39
C TRP A 132 10.13 -6.66 -4.34
N GLY A 133 10.94 -7.56 -4.89
CA GLY A 133 10.46 -8.69 -5.72
C GLY A 133 9.53 -9.65 -4.98
N LYS A 134 9.52 -9.66 -3.65
CA LYS A 134 8.63 -10.49 -2.83
C LYS A 134 7.36 -9.75 -2.36
N TRP A 135 7.26 -8.45 -2.61
CA TRP A 135 6.14 -7.63 -2.16
C TRP A 135 4.91 -7.86 -3.03
N HIS A 136 3.79 -8.19 -2.37
CA HIS A 136 2.46 -8.22 -2.95
C HIS A 136 1.60 -7.13 -2.31
N VAL A 137 1.16 -6.17 -3.10
CA VAL A 137 0.49 -4.95 -2.62
C VAL A 137 -1.00 -5.01 -2.92
N PHE A 138 -1.80 -4.68 -1.91
CA PHE A 138 -3.26 -4.69 -1.93
C PHE A 138 -3.80 -3.37 -1.36
N TRP A 139 -5.09 -3.13 -1.58
CA TRP A 139 -5.83 -2.03 -0.95
C TRP A 139 -6.89 -2.55 0.00
N VAL A 140 -7.01 -1.89 1.16
CA VAL A 140 -8.07 -2.16 2.13
C VAL A 140 -9.42 -1.61 1.67
N ASP A 141 -9.40 -0.49 0.95
CA ASP A 141 -10.56 0.11 0.31
C ASP A 141 -10.15 0.90 -0.95
N GLU A 142 -11.12 1.14 -1.82
CA GLU A 142 -10.96 2.01 -2.98
C GLU A 142 -12.28 2.69 -3.33
N ARG A 143 -12.17 3.86 -3.94
CA ARG A 143 -13.26 4.67 -4.46
C ARG A 143 -13.57 4.14 -5.85
N VAL A 144 -14.83 3.95 -6.18
CA VAL A 144 -15.24 3.44 -7.49
C VAL A 144 -15.17 4.58 -8.50
N VAL A 145 -13.94 4.89 -8.91
CA VAL A 145 -13.55 5.93 -9.85
C VAL A 145 -12.40 5.40 -10.72
N PRO A 146 -12.13 6.00 -11.89
CA PRO A 146 -10.97 5.64 -12.71
C PRO A 146 -9.65 5.67 -11.93
N LYS A 147 -8.71 4.78 -12.25
CA LYS A 147 -7.40 4.67 -11.60
C LYS A 147 -6.51 5.92 -11.72
N ASP A 148 -6.79 6.80 -12.68
CA ASP A 148 -6.12 8.09 -12.85
C ASP A 148 -6.86 9.27 -12.20
N HIS A 149 -8.02 9.00 -11.58
CA HIS A 149 -8.83 10.00 -10.88
C HIS A 149 -8.15 10.43 -9.57
N VAL A 150 -8.28 11.71 -9.21
CA VAL A 150 -7.65 12.29 -8.01
C VAL A 150 -8.08 11.62 -6.71
N ASP A 151 -9.29 11.06 -6.66
CA ASP A 151 -9.83 10.35 -5.49
C ASP A 151 -9.43 8.87 -5.41
N SER A 152 -8.71 8.33 -6.40
CA SER A 152 -8.26 6.93 -6.38
C SER A 152 -7.11 6.74 -5.38
N ASN A 153 -7.29 5.79 -4.46
CA ASN A 153 -6.24 5.31 -3.57
C ASN A 153 -5.10 4.63 -4.35
N TYR A 154 -5.39 3.96 -5.47
CA TYR A 154 -4.39 3.43 -6.39
C TYR A 154 -3.52 4.56 -6.95
N LYS A 155 -4.13 5.61 -7.52
CA LYS A 155 -3.38 6.76 -8.07
C LYS A 155 -2.46 7.36 -7.01
N LEU A 156 -3.03 7.60 -5.83
CA LEU A 156 -2.30 8.19 -4.70
C LEU A 156 -1.08 7.34 -4.32
N ALA A 157 -1.27 6.02 -4.15
CA ALA A 157 -0.19 5.09 -3.84
C ALA A 157 0.83 4.97 -4.99
N TYR A 158 0.38 5.02 -6.24
CA TYR A 158 1.26 4.96 -7.40
C TYR A 158 2.20 6.16 -7.47
N ASP A 159 1.65 7.38 -7.41
CA ASP A 159 2.43 8.62 -7.45
C ASP A 159 3.32 8.79 -6.20
N GLY A 160 2.78 8.40 -5.03
CA GLY A 160 3.43 8.56 -3.74
C GLY A 160 4.56 7.56 -3.50
N PHE A 161 4.39 6.31 -3.93
CA PHE A 161 5.20 5.18 -3.48
C PHE A 161 5.53 4.18 -4.60
N LEU A 162 4.53 3.58 -5.27
CA LEU A 162 4.75 2.41 -6.13
C LEU A 162 5.60 2.71 -7.38
N SER A 163 5.49 3.92 -7.95
CA SER A 163 6.32 4.34 -9.10
C SER A 163 7.80 4.51 -8.77
N LYS A 164 8.18 4.43 -7.49
CA LYS A 164 9.54 4.72 -6.99
C LYS A 164 10.24 3.48 -6.45
N VAL A 165 9.57 2.31 -6.44
CA VAL A 165 10.11 1.05 -5.92
C VAL A 165 9.99 -0.05 -6.99
N PRO A 166 10.94 -0.99 -7.05
CA PRO A 166 10.96 -2.04 -8.08
C PRO A 166 10.05 -3.22 -7.73
N ILE A 167 8.79 -2.96 -7.37
CA ILE A 167 7.77 -4.01 -7.16
C ILE A 167 7.27 -4.49 -8.54
N PRO A 168 7.27 -5.80 -8.82
CA PRO A 168 6.75 -6.32 -10.08
C PRO A 168 5.27 -5.92 -10.30
N PRO A 169 4.88 -5.39 -11.48
CA PRO A 169 3.51 -4.95 -11.72
C PRO A 169 2.45 -6.04 -11.50
N GLY A 170 2.78 -7.31 -11.78
CA GLY A 170 1.90 -8.45 -11.54
C GLY A 170 1.66 -8.79 -10.05
N GLN A 171 2.34 -8.09 -9.13
CA GLN A 171 2.18 -8.24 -7.69
C GLN A 171 1.47 -7.04 -7.05
N VAL A 172 0.92 -6.13 -7.87
CA VAL A 172 0.12 -4.99 -7.44
C VAL A 172 -1.33 -5.26 -7.79
N TYR A 173 -2.13 -5.63 -6.79
CA TYR A 173 -3.52 -6.05 -6.96
C TYR A 173 -4.45 -4.88 -6.70
N ALA A 174 -4.56 -4.00 -7.70
CA ALA A 174 -5.48 -2.87 -7.67
C ALA A 174 -6.93 -3.31 -7.94
N ILE A 175 -7.89 -2.59 -7.35
CA ILE A 175 -9.31 -2.80 -7.60
C ILE A 175 -9.67 -2.42 -9.06
N ASN A 176 -10.61 -3.16 -9.64
CA ASN A 176 -11.01 -3.01 -11.03
C ASN A 176 -11.97 -1.81 -11.21
N ASP A 177 -11.46 -0.73 -11.79
CA ASP A 177 -12.18 0.54 -12.02
C ASP A 177 -13.13 0.51 -13.23
N ALA A 178 -13.17 -0.59 -13.98
CA ALA A 178 -14.08 -0.77 -15.12
C ALA A 178 -15.43 -1.40 -14.75
N LEU A 179 -15.59 -1.85 -13.49
CA LEU A 179 -16.80 -2.52 -13.01
C LEU A 179 -17.60 -1.62 -12.07
N SER A 180 -18.87 -1.99 -11.84
CA SER A 180 -19.67 -1.39 -10.76
C SER A 180 -19.07 -1.72 -9.40
N ALA A 181 -19.46 -0.97 -8.36
CA ALA A 181 -19.02 -1.23 -6.98
C ALA A 181 -19.18 -2.70 -6.55
N GLU A 182 -20.31 -3.32 -6.93
CA GLU A 182 -20.59 -4.73 -6.65
C GLU A 182 -19.70 -5.67 -7.46
N GLY A 183 -19.61 -5.45 -8.77
CA GLY A 183 -18.78 -6.29 -9.64
C GLY A 183 -17.30 -6.24 -9.28
N ALA A 184 -16.78 -5.07 -8.91
CA ALA A 184 -15.39 -4.93 -8.50
C ALA A 184 -15.12 -5.46 -7.09
N ALA A 185 -16.10 -5.46 -6.18
CA ALA A 185 -15.97 -6.17 -4.90
C ALA A 185 -15.88 -7.69 -5.11
N ASP A 186 -16.74 -8.26 -5.96
CA ASP A 186 -16.75 -9.69 -6.28
C ASP A 186 -15.48 -10.12 -7.06
N ASP A 187 -15.02 -9.29 -8.01
CA ASP A 187 -13.77 -9.49 -8.74
C ASP A 187 -12.56 -9.50 -7.80
N TYR A 188 -12.50 -8.53 -6.88
CA TYR A 188 -11.40 -8.44 -5.92
C TYR A 188 -11.42 -9.60 -4.92
N GLU A 189 -12.59 -10.01 -4.41
CA GLU A 189 -12.71 -11.21 -3.58
C GLU A 189 -12.28 -12.48 -4.33
N THR A 190 -12.64 -12.60 -5.62
CA THR A 190 -12.23 -13.72 -6.48
C THR A 190 -10.71 -13.75 -6.66
N CYS A 191 -10.09 -12.59 -6.89
CA CYS A 191 -8.65 -12.44 -6.96
C CYS A 191 -7.98 -12.94 -5.66
N LEU A 192 -8.46 -12.52 -4.49
CA LEU A 192 -7.93 -12.99 -3.20
C LEU A 192 -8.06 -14.51 -3.02
N LYS A 193 -9.20 -15.10 -3.41
CA LYS A 193 -9.39 -16.57 -3.36
C LYS A 193 -8.42 -17.32 -4.25
N HIS A 194 -8.13 -16.80 -5.44
CA HIS A 194 -7.11 -17.38 -6.32
C HIS A 194 -5.71 -17.28 -5.71
N LEU A 195 -5.39 -16.16 -5.06
CA LEU A 195 -4.09 -15.99 -4.39
C LEU A 195 -3.93 -16.89 -3.16
N VAL A 196 -5.03 -17.19 -2.46
CA VAL A 196 -5.05 -18.23 -1.41
C VAL A 196 -4.79 -19.60 -2.01
N THR A 197 -5.48 -19.95 -3.10
CA THR A 197 -5.32 -21.25 -3.77
C THR A 197 -3.90 -21.46 -4.29
N ASN A 198 -3.27 -20.39 -4.79
CA ASN A 198 -1.90 -20.41 -5.32
C ASN A 198 -0.82 -20.23 -4.23
N GLY A 199 -1.19 -20.14 -2.96
CA GLY A 199 -0.26 -20.08 -1.83
C GLY A 199 0.43 -18.72 -1.62
N VAL A 200 -0.01 -17.66 -2.31
CA VAL A 200 0.49 -16.29 -2.09
C VAL A 200 -0.06 -15.72 -0.78
N LEU A 201 -1.37 -15.95 -0.54
CA LEU A 201 -2.04 -15.60 0.71
C LEU A 201 -2.29 -16.86 1.53
N GLN A 202 -2.14 -16.73 2.85
CA GLN A 202 -2.53 -17.79 3.78
C GLN A 202 -3.97 -17.58 4.24
N VAL A 203 -4.59 -18.62 4.77
CA VAL A 203 -5.87 -18.51 5.49
C VAL A 203 -5.57 -18.52 6.98
N SER A 204 -6.18 -17.60 7.71
CA SER A 204 -6.11 -17.62 9.17
C SER A 204 -6.80 -18.88 9.71
N ALA A 205 -6.10 -19.62 10.56
CA ALA A 205 -6.68 -20.74 11.30
C ALA A 205 -7.71 -20.29 12.35
N LYS A 206 -7.68 -19.02 12.77
CA LYS A 206 -8.56 -18.45 13.81
C LYS A 206 -9.89 -17.99 13.22
N THR A 207 -9.86 -17.36 12.04
CA THR A 207 -11.03 -16.71 11.45
C THR A 207 -11.56 -17.41 10.20
N GLY A 208 -10.71 -18.16 9.48
CA GLY A 208 -11.04 -18.74 8.18
C GLY A 208 -10.99 -17.75 7.00
N PHE A 209 -10.52 -16.51 7.24
CA PHE A 209 -10.37 -15.46 6.22
C PHE A 209 -8.92 -15.34 5.73
N PRO A 210 -8.66 -14.68 4.58
CA PRO A 210 -7.31 -14.44 4.10
C PRO A 210 -6.49 -13.66 5.15
N LYS A 211 -5.32 -14.19 5.49
CA LYS A 211 -4.35 -13.61 6.42
C LYS A 211 -3.28 -12.86 5.64
N PHE A 212 -3.26 -11.55 5.81
CA PHE A 212 -2.20 -10.67 5.31
C PHE A 212 -1.07 -10.55 6.32
N ASP A 213 0.14 -10.29 5.84
CA ASP A 213 1.30 -10.12 6.69
C ASP A 213 1.29 -8.76 7.39
N LEU A 214 1.08 -7.67 6.64
CA LEU A 214 1.05 -6.32 7.19
C LEU A 214 -0.07 -5.49 6.56
N MET A 215 -0.91 -4.89 7.39
CA MET A 215 -1.94 -3.96 6.95
C MET A 215 -1.69 -2.57 7.53
N LEU A 216 -1.44 -1.62 6.65
CA LEU A 216 -1.18 -0.22 6.98
C LEU A 216 -2.48 0.56 6.83
N LEU A 217 -3.02 1.05 7.95
CA LEU A 217 -4.34 1.65 8.02
C LEU A 217 -4.26 3.12 8.43
N GLY A 218 -4.99 3.96 7.70
CA GLY A 218 -5.35 5.28 8.17
C GLY A 218 -6.66 5.25 8.96
N MET A 219 -7.01 6.40 9.53
CA MET A 219 -8.29 6.61 10.22
C MET A 219 -8.90 7.96 9.83
N GLY A 220 -10.21 8.00 9.65
CA GLY A 220 -10.97 9.25 9.51
C GLY A 220 -11.03 10.07 10.81
N PRO A 221 -11.33 11.38 10.74
CA PRO A 221 -11.56 12.20 11.95
C PRO A 221 -12.78 11.73 12.78
N ASP A 222 -13.68 10.99 12.15
CA ASP A 222 -14.87 10.32 12.67
C ASP A 222 -14.59 8.87 13.15
N GLY A 223 -13.34 8.40 13.08
CA GLY A 223 -12.99 7.04 13.51
C GLY A 223 -13.34 5.93 12.52
N HIS A 224 -13.74 6.25 11.29
CA HIS A 224 -13.86 5.23 10.24
C HIS A 224 -12.48 4.67 9.86
N VAL A 225 -12.47 3.41 9.43
CA VAL A 225 -11.31 2.72 8.84
C VAL A 225 -11.77 2.11 7.53
N ALA A 226 -10.91 2.13 6.51
CA ALA A 226 -11.30 1.71 5.15
C ALA A 226 -12.56 2.48 4.71
N SER A 227 -13.59 1.81 4.21
CA SER A 227 -14.92 2.41 4.01
C SER A 227 -15.98 1.90 5.01
N LEU A 228 -15.55 1.61 6.25
CA LEU A 228 -16.41 1.18 7.35
C LEU A 228 -16.68 2.37 8.29
N PHE A 229 -17.84 3.01 8.10
CA PHE A 229 -18.20 4.26 8.78
C PHE A 229 -19.02 4.06 10.06
N PRO A 230 -18.88 4.95 11.06
CA PRO A 230 -19.74 4.94 12.24
C PRO A 230 -21.23 4.98 11.87
N GLY A 231 -22.06 4.17 12.56
CA GLY A 231 -23.50 4.09 12.31
C GLY A 231 -23.93 3.38 11.02
N HIS A 232 -23.02 3.14 10.07
CA HIS A 232 -23.35 2.47 8.81
C HIS A 232 -23.46 0.94 9.01
N PRO A 233 -24.49 0.25 8.50
CA PRO A 233 -24.72 -1.18 8.76
C PRO A 233 -23.59 -2.09 8.27
N LEU A 234 -22.79 -1.63 7.29
CA LEU A 234 -21.66 -2.38 6.74
C LEU A 234 -20.58 -2.76 7.76
N VAL A 235 -20.48 -2.04 8.90
CA VAL A 235 -19.58 -2.42 10.00
C VAL A 235 -19.93 -3.78 10.62
N LYS A 236 -21.15 -4.29 10.37
CA LYS A 236 -21.64 -5.59 10.86
C LYS A 236 -21.44 -6.72 9.84
N GLU A 237 -20.96 -6.43 8.63
CA GLU A 237 -20.68 -7.46 7.63
C GLU A 237 -19.56 -8.39 8.13
N ASN A 238 -19.87 -9.67 8.25
CA ASN A 238 -18.99 -10.66 8.86
C ASN A 238 -18.85 -11.96 8.05
N LYS A 239 -19.37 -12.01 6.82
CA LYS A 239 -19.35 -13.19 5.95
C LYS A 239 -18.48 -12.98 4.73
N LYS A 240 -18.65 -11.86 4.02
CA LYS A 240 -17.87 -11.54 2.82
C LYS A 240 -16.43 -11.16 3.16
N TRP A 241 -15.50 -11.41 2.25
CA TRP A 241 -14.13 -10.94 2.38
C TRP A 241 -14.04 -9.47 1.96
N VAL A 242 -14.67 -9.18 0.82
CA VAL A 242 -14.76 -7.85 0.22
C VAL A 242 -16.22 -7.50 0.04
N THR A 243 -16.58 -6.25 0.30
CA THR A 243 -17.93 -5.75 0.09
C THR A 243 -17.87 -4.32 -0.49
N PHE A 244 -19.04 -3.76 -0.77
CA PHE A 244 -19.18 -2.42 -1.33
C PHE A 244 -20.17 -1.58 -0.53
N ILE A 245 -20.06 -0.27 -0.70
CA ILE A 245 -20.97 0.76 -0.18
C ILE A 245 -21.31 1.69 -1.34
N LYS A 246 -22.57 2.14 -1.43
CA LYS A 246 -23.03 3.06 -2.47
C LYS A 246 -23.47 4.43 -1.93
N ASP A 247 -23.50 4.55 -0.61
CA ASP A 247 -24.03 5.66 0.17
C ASP A 247 -23.03 6.09 1.25
N SER A 248 -21.73 6.04 0.92
CA SER A 248 -20.70 6.55 1.83
C SER A 248 -21.03 7.99 2.26
N PRO A 249 -20.99 8.30 3.58
CA PRO A 249 -21.27 9.65 4.08
C PRO A 249 -20.20 10.67 3.67
N LYS A 250 -19.14 10.22 2.97
CA LYS A 250 -18.08 11.05 2.41
C LYS A 250 -17.95 10.79 0.90
N PRO A 251 -17.79 11.84 0.08
CA PRO A 251 -17.60 11.67 -1.35
C PRO A 251 -16.27 10.94 -1.67
N PRO A 252 -16.19 10.22 -2.81
CA PRO A 252 -17.33 9.73 -3.59
C PRO A 252 -18.12 8.66 -2.82
N PRO A 253 -19.43 8.51 -3.13
CA PRO A 253 -20.35 7.68 -2.35
C PRO A 253 -20.12 6.17 -2.59
N GLU A 254 -19.68 5.78 -3.78
CA GLU A 254 -19.41 4.40 -4.14
C GLU A 254 -17.98 4.00 -3.79
N ARG A 255 -17.85 2.94 -2.97
CA ARG A 255 -16.54 2.42 -2.53
C ARG A 255 -16.58 0.90 -2.39
N ILE A 256 -15.41 0.30 -2.46
CA ILE A 256 -15.14 -1.11 -2.20
C ILE A 256 -14.27 -1.19 -0.96
N THR A 257 -14.47 -2.18 -0.11
CA THR A 257 -13.78 -2.29 1.18
C THR A 257 -13.62 -3.73 1.62
N PHE A 258 -12.52 -4.01 2.31
CA PHE A 258 -12.41 -5.17 3.18
C PHE A 258 -13.40 -5.04 4.33
N THR A 259 -13.89 -6.19 4.76
CA THR A 259 -14.71 -6.36 5.94
C THR A 259 -13.83 -6.51 7.18
N PHE A 260 -14.39 -6.32 8.38
CA PHE A 260 -13.62 -6.52 9.61
C PHE A 260 -13.02 -7.93 9.77
N PRO A 261 -13.68 -9.02 9.37
CA PRO A 261 -13.05 -10.34 9.40
C PRO A 261 -11.73 -10.40 8.63
N VAL A 262 -11.63 -9.77 7.45
CA VAL A 262 -10.38 -9.74 6.68
C VAL A 262 -9.35 -8.83 7.34
N ILE A 263 -9.76 -7.62 7.76
CA ILE A 263 -8.88 -6.68 8.46
C ILE A 263 -8.26 -7.34 9.69
N ASN A 264 -9.08 -7.96 10.53
CA ASN A 264 -8.69 -8.57 11.80
C ASN A 264 -7.97 -9.92 11.62
N SER A 265 -7.91 -10.46 10.41
CA SER A 265 -7.09 -11.64 10.08
C SER A 265 -5.64 -11.29 9.74
N SER A 266 -5.31 -10.00 9.59
CA SER A 266 -3.92 -9.57 9.37
C SER A 266 -3.05 -9.93 10.58
N ALA A 267 -1.84 -10.42 10.32
CA ALA A 267 -0.85 -10.68 11.36
C ALA A 267 -0.48 -9.39 12.10
N TYR A 268 -0.03 -8.40 11.33
CA TYR A 268 0.35 -7.09 11.83
C TYR A 268 -0.60 -6.03 11.30
N ILE A 269 -1.04 -5.11 12.16
CA ILE A 269 -1.70 -3.87 11.76
C ILE A 269 -0.91 -2.68 12.32
N ALA A 270 -0.56 -1.75 11.44
CA ALA A 270 -0.07 -0.43 11.82
C ALA A 270 -1.14 0.62 11.53
N MET A 271 -1.69 1.21 12.59
CA MET A 271 -2.55 2.39 12.50
C MET A 271 -1.69 3.63 12.42
N VAL A 272 -1.67 4.30 11.27
CA VAL A 272 -0.88 5.52 11.05
C VAL A 272 -1.81 6.71 11.01
N VAL A 273 -1.75 7.51 12.07
CA VAL A 273 -2.70 8.58 12.31
C VAL A 273 -1.96 9.85 12.68
N VAL A 274 -1.96 10.82 11.79
CA VAL A 274 -1.22 12.08 11.90
C VAL A 274 -2.18 13.26 11.84
N GLY A 275 -1.91 14.27 12.67
CA GLY A 275 -2.59 15.56 12.68
C GLY A 275 -3.71 15.70 13.72
N ALA A 276 -3.89 16.93 14.21
CA ALA A 276 -4.81 17.26 15.31
C ALA A 276 -6.27 16.87 15.06
N GLY A 277 -6.72 16.85 13.80
CA GLY A 277 -8.09 16.47 13.44
C GLY A 277 -8.47 15.03 13.79
N LYS A 278 -7.51 14.19 14.19
CA LYS A 278 -7.73 12.80 14.59
C LYS A 278 -7.82 12.59 16.10
N ALA A 279 -7.38 13.56 16.88
CA ALA A 279 -7.27 13.45 18.33
C ALA A 279 -8.61 13.11 19.04
N PRO A 280 -9.77 13.67 18.63
CA PRO A 280 -11.05 13.27 19.25
C PRO A 280 -11.41 11.79 19.03
N ALA A 281 -11.17 11.24 17.84
CA ALA A 281 -11.44 9.82 17.55
C ALA A 281 -10.44 8.89 18.26
N ILE A 282 -9.18 9.33 18.40
CA ILE A 282 -8.17 8.62 19.20
C ILE A 282 -8.59 8.58 20.67
N GLU A 283 -8.97 9.72 21.25
CA GLU A 283 -9.48 9.80 22.63
C GLU A 283 -10.70 8.90 22.84
N ALA A 284 -11.66 8.89 21.92
CA ALA A 284 -12.83 8.00 22.01
C ALA A 284 -12.47 6.51 21.93
N THR A 285 -11.35 6.16 21.30
CA THR A 285 -10.95 4.76 21.04
C THR A 285 -10.00 4.20 22.09
N LEU A 286 -9.01 4.99 22.49
CA LEU A 286 -7.92 4.62 23.40
C LEU A 286 -8.02 5.29 24.77
N GLY A 287 -8.85 6.33 24.89
CA GLY A 287 -9.11 6.99 26.17
C GLY A 287 -9.90 6.10 27.14
N LYS A 288 -9.87 6.46 28.41
CA LYS A 288 -10.48 5.69 29.51
C LYS A 288 -11.98 5.98 29.71
N SER A 289 -12.64 6.60 28.74
CA SER A 289 -14.05 7.01 28.90
C SER A 289 -14.98 5.79 28.74
N PRO A 290 -15.70 5.37 29.81
CA PRO A 290 -16.48 4.13 29.80
C PRO A 290 -17.76 4.19 28.95
N ASN A 291 -18.14 5.37 28.44
CA ASN A 291 -19.43 5.60 27.76
C ASN A 291 -19.29 6.00 26.28
N SER A 292 -18.10 5.87 25.68
CA SER A 292 -17.92 6.21 24.27
C SER A 292 -18.50 5.12 23.36
N GLU A 293 -19.29 5.53 22.37
CA GLU A 293 -19.74 4.65 21.29
C GLU A 293 -18.51 4.02 20.60
N VAL A 294 -18.57 2.71 20.33
CA VAL A 294 -17.45 1.99 19.71
C VAL A 294 -17.32 2.45 18.27
N LEU A 295 -16.30 3.27 18.01
CA LEU A 295 -15.94 3.69 16.67
C LEU A 295 -15.38 2.50 15.85
N PRO A 296 -15.53 2.48 14.51
CA PRO A 296 -15.01 1.42 13.66
C PRO A 296 -13.53 1.12 13.88
N VAL A 297 -12.70 2.14 14.08
CA VAL A 297 -11.28 1.97 14.43
C VAL A 297 -11.07 1.14 15.71
N GLY A 298 -11.98 1.23 16.68
CA GLY A 298 -11.95 0.45 17.91
C GLY A 298 -12.32 -1.02 17.74
N MET A 299 -12.84 -1.40 16.56
CA MET A 299 -13.16 -2.78 16.19
C MET A 299 -11.98 -3.49 15.49
N VAL A 300 -10.92 -2.75 15.17
CA VAL A 300 -9.70 -3.29 14.57
C VAL A 300 -8.91 -4.07 15.63
N SER A 301 -8.67 -5.35 15.36
CA SER A 301 -7.96 -6.27 16.26
C SER A 301 -7.20 -7.30 15.43
N PRO A 302 -5.92 -7.07 15.13
CA PRO A 302 -5.10 -8.03 14.38
C PRO A 302 -4.87 -9.32 15.17
N GLU A 303 -4.39 -10.35 14.49
CA GLU A 303 -4.11 -11.63 15.14
C GLU A 303 -2.89 -11.59 16.03
N ASP A 304 -1.81 -10.94 15.58
CA ASP A 304 -0.54 -10.98 16.29
C ASP A 304 -0.28 -9.65 16.98
N GLU A 305 -0.10 -8.54 16.24
CA GLU A 305 0.28 -7.27 16.85
C GLU A 305 -0.37 -6.05 16.20
N MET A 306 -0.92 -5.20 17.07
CA MET A 306 -1.42 -3.87 16.76
C MET A 306 -0.40 -2.82 17.18
N THR A 307 0.00 -1.94 16.25
CA THR A 307 0.88 -0.81 16.54
C THR A 307 0.25 0.50 16.06
N TRP A 308 0.19 1.50 16.93
CA TRP A 308 -0.28 2.84 16.62
C TRP A 308 0.91 3.77 16.41
N PHE A 309 0.90 4.53 15.32
CA PHE A 309 1.86 5.57 14.99
C PHE A 309 1.14 6.92 15.00
N PHE A 310 1.50 7.76 15.96
CA PHE A 310 0.95 9.10 16.14
C PHE A 310 2.03 10.16 16.04
N ASP A 311 1.70 11.31 15.45
CA ASP A 311 2.40 12.54 15.80
C ASP A 311 1.82 13.13 17.09
N LYS A 312 2.55 14.05 17.73
CA LYS A 312 2.08 14.75 18.94
C LYS A 312 0.71 15.40 18.77
N GLN A 313 0.38 15.86 17.56
CA GLN A 313 -0.92 16.50 17.32
C GLN A 313 -2.07 15.49 17.34
N ALA A 314 -1.91 14.33 16.70
CA ALA A 314 -2.91 13.26 16.76
C ALA A 314 -3.06 12.71 18.19
N ALA A 315 -1.95 12.60 18.93
CA ALA A 315 -1.96 12.11 20.31
C ALA A 315 -2.32 13.18 21.35
N SER A 316 -2.74 14.40 20.97
CA SER A 316 -2.86 15.55 21.90
C SER A 316 -3.89 15.39 23.03
N LYS A 317 -4.62 14.28 23.07
CA LYS A 317 -5.70 13.98 24.00
C LYS A 317 -5.52 12.67 24.79
N ILE A 318 -4.36 12.00 24.65
CA ILE A 318 -4.06 10.74 25.34
C ILE A 318 -2.70 10.79 26.05
#